data_AF-A0A2V9Y705-F1
#
_entry.id   AF-A0A2V9Y705-F1
#
_cell.length_a   1.000
_cell.length_b   1.000
_cell.length_c   1.000
_cell.angle_alpha   90.00
_cell.angle_beta   90.00
_cell.angle_gamma   90.00
#
_symmetry.space_group_name_H-M   'P 1'
#
loop_
_entity.id
_entity.type
_entity.pdbx_description
1 polymer ?
#
loop_
_entity_poly.entity_id
_entity_poly.type
_entity_poly.pdbx_seq_one_letter_code
_entity_poly.pdbx_strand_id
1 'polypeptide(L)' 'MYHYDPNTALEELTEDATLPNPVHVRDMILRRKLTADKSLELNRLFVEYQKFFGEAQKLGKEILKQLV' A
#
# COMPACT_ATOMS: atom_id res chain seq x y z
N MET A 1 16.04 -7.23 9.87
CA MET A 1 17.30 -7.17 9.09
C MET A 1 16.92 -7.69 7.73
N TYR A 2 17.02 -6.89 6.65
CA TYR A 2 16.57 -7.29 5.31
C TYR A 2 17.31 -8.58 4.91
N HIS A 3 16.62 -9.73 5.01
CA HIS A 3 17.13 -10.98 4.50
C HIS A 3 16.81 -10.98 3.01
N TYR A 4 17.83 -11.08 2.15
CA TYR A 4 17.71 -11.30 0.71
C TYR A 4 17.12 -12.69 0.39
N ASP A 5 16.28 -13.24 1.28
CA ASP A 5 15.56 -14.49 1.11
C ASP A 5 14.19 -14.18 0.47
N PRO A 6 13.95 -14.59 -0.79
CA PRO A 6 12.69 -14.35 -1.47
C PRO A 6 11.48 -14.97 -0.76
N ASN A 7 11.65 -16.03 0.03
CA ASN A 7 10.55 -16.65 0.79
C ASN A 7 10.08 -15.72 1.91
N THR A 8 11.03 -15.17 2.69
CA THR A 8 10.72 -14.21 3.76
C THR A 8 10.09 -12.95 3.18
N ALA A 9 10.63 -12.42 2.08
CA ALA A 9 10.07 -11.24 1.42
C ALA A 9 8.65 -11.49 0.87
N LEU A 10 8.34 -12.71 0.43
CA LEU A 10 7.01 -13.10 -0.04
C LEU A 10 6.00 -13.17 1.11
N GLU A 11 6.40 -13.69 2.27
CA GLU A 11 5.61 -13.69 3.50
C GLU A 11 5.35 -12.26 4.00
N GLU A 12 6.37 -11.41 4.06
CA GLU A 12 6.23 -9.99 4.45
C GLU A 12 5.30 -9.24 3.51
N LEU A 13 5.38 -9.47 2.19
CA LEU A 13 4.47 -8.85 1.21
C LEU A 13 3.00 -9.23 1.46
N THR A 14 2.76 -10.37 2.10
CA THR A 14 1.41 -10.81 2.51
C THR A 14 0.99 -10.32 3.89
N GLU A 15 1.92 -10.09 4.81
CA GLU A 15 1.62 -9.71 6.20
C GLU A 15 1.67 -8.21 6.46
N ASP A 16 2.73 -7.53 6.01
CA ASP A 16 2.98 -6.11 6.26
C ASP A 16 3.44 -5.45 4.97
N ALA A 17 2.48 -4.82 4.27
CA ALA A 17 2.85 -3.97 3.15
C ALA A 17 3.83 -2.88 3.63
N THR A 18 5.00 -2.81 2.98
CA THR A 18 6.03 -1.80 3.28
C THR A 18 5.56 -0.36 3.03
N LEU A 19 4.46 -0.19 2.28
CA LEU A 19 3.68 1.03 2.19
C LEU A 19 2.48 0.97 3.14
N PRO A 20 2.05 2.09 3.76
CA PRO A 20 0.89 2.09 4.65
C PRO A 20 -0.35 1.49 3.99
N ASN A 21 -0.99 0.49 4.61
CA ASN A 21 -2.21 -0.11 4.06
C ASN A 21 -3.24 1.00 3.70
N PRO A 22 -3.83 1.01 2.48
CA PRO A 22 -4.80 2.02 2.07
C PRO A 22 -5.96 2.21 3.05
N VAL A 23 -6.36 1.18 3.78
CA VAL A 23 -7.38 1.28 4.84
C VAL A 23 -6.94 2.28 5.92
N HIS A 24 -5.70 2.18 6.41
CA HIS A 24 -5.18 3.09 7.43
C HIS A 24 -5.04 4.52 6.91
N VAL A 25 -4.61 4.69 5.65
CA VAL A 25 -4.52 6.02 5.02
C VAL A 25 -5.90 6.66 4.91
N ARG A 26 -6.91 5.90 4.47
CA ARG A 26 -8.31 6.37 4.41
C ARG A 26 -8.82 6.79 5.77
N ASP A 27 -8.60 5.97 6.79
CA ASP A 27 -9.00 6.26 8.16
C ASP A 27 -8.34 7.54 8.69
N MET A 28 -7.05 7.75 8.41
CA MET A 28 -6.36 8.97 8.79
C MET A 28 -6.94 10.21 8.10
N ILE A 29 -7.30 10.13 6.81
CA ILE A 29 -7.96 11.22 6.08
C ILE A 29 -9.33 11.52 6.70
N LEU A 30 -10.15 10.49 6.94
CA LEU A 30 -11.52 10.64 7.45
C LEU A 30 -11.59 11.19 8.88
N ARG A 31 -10.58 10.92 9.71
CA ARG A 31 -10.52 11.43 11.09
C ARG A 31 -10.10 12.90 11.18
N ARG A 32 -9.66 13.53 10.08
CA ARG A 32 -9.28 14.94 10.06
C ARG A 32 -10.49 15.82 9.78
N LYS A 33 -10.62 16.92 10.51
CA LYS A 33 -11.62 17.97 10.25
C LYS A 33 -11.17 18.83 9.06
N LEU A 34 -11.35 18.30 7.85
CA LEU A 34 -10.98 18.95 6.60
C LEU A 34 -12.13 19.79 6.04
N THR A 35 -11.82 20.81 5.25
CA THR A 35 -12.82 21.48 4.40
C THR A 35 -13.28 20.54 3.29
N ALA A 36 -14.41 20.87 2.65
CA ALA A 36 -14.93 20.08 1.53
C ALA A 36 -13.92 19.98 0.38
N ASP A 37 -13.30 21.09 0.00
CA ASP A 37 -12.30 21.14 -1.08
C ASP A 37 -11.08 20.29 -0.74
N LYS A 38 -10.57 20.37 0.49
CA LYS A 38 -9.40 19.58 0.90
C LYS A 38 -9.72 18.09 1.00
N SER A 39 -10.95 17.75 1.41
CA SER A 39 -11.44 16.38 1.41
C SER A 39 -11.49 15.82 -0.01
N LEU A 40 -11.97 16.60 -0.98
CA LEU A 40 -12.04 16.18 -2.38
C LEU A 40 -10.65 15.98 -2.99
N GLU A 41 -9.72 16.91 -2.73
CA GLU A 41 -8.33 16.82 -3.18
C GLU A 41 -7.65 15.57 -2.64
N LEU A 42 -7.72 15.35 -1.32
CA LEU A 42 -7.11 14.18 -0.67
C LEU A 42 -7.76 12.88 -1.10
N ASN A 43 -9.07 12.87 -1.38
CA ASN A 43 -9.73 11.67 -1.91
C ASN A 43 -9.22 11.31 -3.31
N ARG A 44 -8.98 12.29 -4.19
CA ARG A 44 -8.39 12.01 -5.52
C ARG A 44 -7.00 11.40 -5.40
N LEU A 45 -6.16 11.97 -4.53
CA LEU A 45 -4.83 11.41 -4.24
C LEU A 45 -4.91 10.01 -3.63
N PHE A 46 -5.87 9.78 -2.73
CA PHE A 46 -6.07 8.49 -2.09
C PHE A 46 -6.50 7.39 -3.09
N VAL A 47 -7.36 7.70 -4.06
CA VAL A 47 -7.78 6.74 -5.08
C VAL A 47 -6.59 6.28 -5.94
N GLU A 48 -5.74 7.21 -6.37
CA GLU A 48 -4.51 6.87 -7.11
C GLU A 48 -3.55 6.05 -6.24
N TYR A 49 -3.36 6.45 -4.98
CA TYR A 49 -2.55 5.70 -4.03
C TYR A 49 -3.03 4.25 -3.86
N GLN A 50 -4.34 4.05 -3.67
CA GLN A 50 -4.94 2.73 -3.51
C GLN A 50 -4.71 1.85 -4.74
N LYS A 51 -4.84 2.42 -5.95
CA LYS A 51 -4.56 1.72 -7.19
C LYS A 51 -3.09 1.30 -7.28
N PHE A 52 -2.16 2.23 -7.13
CA PHE A 52 -0.73 1.94 -7.25
C PHE A 52 -0.23 0.97 -6.18
N PHE A 53 -0.79 1.04 -4.98
CA PHE A 53 -0.50 0.07 -3.92
C PHE A 53 -0.83 -1.36 -4.36
N GLY A 54 -2.02 -1.59 -4.91
CA GLY A 54 -2.42 -2.92 -5.40
C GLY A 54 -1.59 -3.39 -6.59
N GLU A 55 -1.28 -2.48 -7.52
CA GLU A 55 -0.43 -2.78 -8.69
C GLU A 55 1.00 -3.16 -8.27
N ALA A 56 1.60 -2.41 -7.35
CA ALA A 56 2.94 -2.68 -6.83
C ALA A 56 2.99 -4.00 -6.05
N GLN A 57 2.00 -4.28 -5.20
CA GLN A 57 1.90 -5.57 -4.50
C GLN A 57 1.79 -6.74 -5.48
N LYS A 58 0.93 -6.63 -6.50
CA LYS A 58 0.79 -7.67 -7.52
C LYS A 58 2.11 -7.93 -8.23
N LEU A 59 2.77 -6.87 -8.68
CA LEU A 59 4.07 -6.97 -9.37
C LEU A 59 5.15 -7.57 -8.47
N GLY A 60 5.25 -7.11 -7.22
CA GLY A 60 6.18 -7.67 -6.25
C GLY A 60 5.97 -9.16 -6.01
N LYS A 61 4.71 -9.60 -5.89
CA LYS A 61 4.36 -11.02 -5.78
C LYS A 61 4.77 -11.83 -7.01
N GLU A 62 4.57 -11.28 -8.21
CA GLU A 62 4.97 -11.94 -9.47
C GLU A 62 6.49 -12.07 -9.58
N ILE A 63 7.26 -11.09 -9.12
CA ILE A 63 8.72 -11.14 -9.08
C ILE A 63 9.19 -12.18 -8.07
N LEU A 64 8.70 -12.11 -6.83
CA LEU A 64 9.14 -13.01 -5.75
C LEU A 64 8.83 -14.47 -6.05
N LYS A 65 7.66 -14.75 -6.65
CA LYS A 65 7.30 -16.10 -7.12
C LYS A 65 8.26 -16.70 -8.16
N GLN A 66 9.01 -15.87 -8.89
CA GLN A 66 10.00 -16.36 -9.86
C GLN A 66 11.35 -16.67 -9.20
N LEU A 67 11.54 -16.26 -7.94
CA LEU A 67 12.78 -16.45 -7.19
C LEU A 67 12.71 -17.62 -6.19
N VAL A 68 11.53 -18.24 -6.03
CA VAL A 68 11.24 -19.39 -5.16
C VAL A 68 10.81 -20.59 -5.99
#